data_AF-A0A661QAU7-F1
#
_entry.id   AF-A0A661QAU7-F1
#
_cell.length_a   1.000
_cell.length_b   1.000
_cell.length_c   1.000
_cell.angle_alpha   90.00
_cell.angle_beta   90.00
_cell.angle_gamma   90.00
#
_symmetry.space_group_name_H-M   'P 1'
#
loop_
_entity.id
_entity.type
_entity.pdbx_description
1 polymer ?
#
loop_
_entity_poly.entity_id
_entity_poly.type
_entity_poly.pdbx_seq_one_letter_code
_entity_poly.pdbx_strand_id
1 'polypeptide(L)'
;QGELLGFIIAEHRPTIRTIVSQKNIGLVRERVTGIEIRLADQTDKTLQAKIKRIVPAASQQLPSAALGTAGGGNIPVDPNDSEGLRALESHFQLDLNLPDEVSDPYIGERVYVRFEHGHMPLAMQMYRHVRQLLLRKFYV
;
A
#
# COMPACT_ATOMS: atom_id res chain seq x y z
N GLN A 1 -32.77 -21.68 5.77
CA GLN A 1 -31.51 -20.95 6.07
C GLN A 1 -30.67 -21.00 4.82
N GLY A 2 -30.11 -19.87 4.37
CA GLY A 2 -29.22 -19.86 3.20
C GLY A 2 -27.80 -20.17 3.65
N GLU A 3 -27.21 -21.24 3.13
CA GLU A 3 -25.80 -21.58 3.35
C GLU A 3 -24.95 -20.94 2.26
N LEU A 4 -23.79 -20.41 2.62
CA LEU A 4 -22.86 -19.81 1.66
C LEU A 4 -22.22 -20.93 0.82
N LEU A 5 -22.70 -21.11 -0.41
CA LEU A 5 -22.19 -22.14 -1.33
C LEU A 5 -20.97 -21.67 -2.15
N GLY A 6 -20.73 -20.36 -2.24
CA GLY A 6 -19.59 -19.82 -2.96
C GLY A 6 -19.68 -18.32 -3.23
N PHE A 7 -18.61 -17.79 -3.83
CA PHE A 7 -18.49 -16.39 -4.23
C PHE A 7 -18.45 -16.30 -5.76
N ILE A 8 -19.22 -15.38 -6.33
CA ILE A 8 -19.15 -15.04 -7.75
C ILE A 8 -18.29 -13.79 -7.89
N ILE A 9 -17.20 -13.91 -8.63
CA ILE A 9 -16.32 -12.80 -8.95
C ILE A 9 -16.85 -12.16 -10.24
N ALA A 10 -17.15 -10.86 -10.19
CA ALA A 10 -17.57 -10.13 -11.38
C ALA A 10 -16.41 -10.05 -12.39
N GLU A 11 -16.71 -10.07 -13.70
CA GLU A 11 -15.73 -9.99 -14.80
C GLU A 11 -15.01 -8.62 -14.91
N HIS A 12 -15.00 -7.83 -13.84
CA HIS A 12 -14.29 -6.56 -13.82
C HIS A 12 -12.82 -6.80 -13.50
N ARG A 13 -11.92 -6.10 -14.20
CA ARG A 13 -10.48 -6.15 -13.89
C ARG A 13 -10.24 -5.85 -12.40
N PRO A 14 -9.50 -6.70 -11.68
CA PRO A 14 -9.24 -6.52 -10.26
C PRO A 14 -8.43 -5.25 -10.03
N THR A 15 -8.55 -4.73 -8.80
CA THR A 15 -7.87 -3.50 -8.38
C THR A 15 -6.76 -3.87 -7.39
N ILE A 16 -5.57 -3.30 -7.56
CA ILE A 16 -4.44 -3.57 -6.68
C ILE A 16 -4.59 -2.68 -5.46
N ARG A 17 -4.65 -3.28 -4.28
CA ARG A 17 -4.73 -2.55 -3.01
C ARG A 17 -3.37 -2.50 -2.34
N THR A 18 -2.89 -1.30 -2.08
CA THR A 18 -1.63 -1.06 -1.38
C THR A 18 -1.85 -0.10 -0.22
N ILE A 19 -0.90 -0.08 0.70
CA ILE A 19 -0.96 0.74 1.90
C ILE A 19 0.35 1.48 2.10
N VAL A 20 0.22 2.74 2.53
CA VAL A 20 1.34 3.66 2.72
C VAL A 20 1.26 4.22 4.13
N SER A 21 2.38 4.24 4.86
CA SER A 21 2.44 4.84 6.20
C SER A 21 2.02 6.32 6.18
N GLN A 22 1.31 6.76 7.22
CA GLN A 22 0.96 8.17 7.43
C GLN A 22 2.15 9.13 7.34
N LYS A 23 3.37 8.70 7.70
CA LYS A 23 4.58 9.52 7.58
C LYS A 23 4.94 9.85 6.12
N ASN A 24 4.60 8.95 5.20
CA ASN A 24 4.98 9.02 3.78
C ASN A 24 3.83 9.46 2.87
N ILE A 25 2.58 9.55 3.37
CA ILE A 25 1.43 9.93 2.54
C ILE A 25 1.57 11.33 1.92
N GLY A 26 2.24 12.25 2.62
CA GLY A 26 2.51 13.60 2.09
C GLY A 26 3.33 13.56 0.80
N LEU A 27 4.31 12.65 0.70
CA LEU A 27 5.11 12.44 -0.51
C LEU A 27 4.25 11.90 -1.65
N VAL A 28 3.42 10.90 -1.36
CA VAL A 28 2.54 10.26 -2.36
C VAL A 28 1.47 11.22 -2.88
N ARG A 29 0.99 12.16 -2.04
CA ARG A 29 0.01 13.18 -2.46
C ARG A 29 0.64 14.34 -3.22
N GLU A 30 1.85 14.76 -2.87
CA GLU A 30 2.48 15.95 -3.46
C GLU A 30 3.22 15.65 -4.76
N ARG A 31 3.86 14.48 -4.89
CA ARG A 31 4.81 14.25 -6.00
C ARG A 31 5.05 12.77 -6.30
N VAL A 32 4.12 12.14 -7.03
CA VAL A 32 4.35 10.83 -7.66
C VAL A 32 4.60 11.04 -9.14
N THR A 33 5.80 10.68 -9.60
CA THR A 33 6.20 10.77 -11.02
C THR A 33 5.88 9.49 -11.79
N GLY A 34 5.82 8.35 -11.10
CA GLY A 34 5.52 7.05 -11.68
C GLY A 34 5.18 6.03 -10.59
N ILE A 35 4.46 4.97 -10.98
CA ILE A 35 4.16 3.84 -10.10
C ILE A 35 4.49 2.59 -10.85
N GLU A 36 5.49 1.89 -10.37
CA GLU A 36 5.84 0.58 -10.89
C GLU A 36 5.23 -0.51 -10.02
N ILE A 37 4.73 -1.54 -10.68
CA ILE A 37 4.25 -2.75 -10.02
C ILE A 37 5.01 -3.96 -10.57
N ARG A 38 5.16 -4.96 -9.71
CA ARG A 38 5.63 -6.29 -10.07
C ARG A 38 4.72 -7.30 -9.40
N LEU A 39 4.18 -8.22 -10.20
CA LEU A 39 3.39 -9.33 -9.70
C LEU A 39 4.35 -10.34 -9.05
N ALA A 40 3.87 -11.09 -8.05
CA ALA A 40 4.71 -12.06 -7.37
C ALA A 40 5.02 -13.27 -8.26
N ASP A 41 4.11 -13.61 -9.19
CA ASP A 41 4.31 -14.64 -10.21
C ASP A 41 5.32 -14.23 -11.30
N GLN A 42 5.45 -12.93 -11.57
CA GLN A 42 6.23 -12.34 -12.66
C GLN A 42 7.10 -11.20 -12.14
N THR A 43 8.06 -11.55 -11.29
CA THR A 43 8.96 -10.56 -10.67
C THR A 43 9.96 -9.95 -11.68
N ASP A 44 10.17 -10.60 -12.83
CA ASP A 44 11.01 -10.14 -13.94
C ASP A 44 10.37 -8.99 -14.73
N LYS A 45 9.04 -8.90 -14.73
CA LYS A 45 8.31 -7.85 -15.45
C LYS A 45 7.97 -6.69 -14.53
N THR A 46 8.35 -5.50 -14.96
CA THR A 46 7.94 -4.25 -14.32
C THR A 46 6.85 -3.61 -15.17
N LEU A 47 5.69 -3.35 -14.57
CA LEU A 47 4.54 -2.76 -15.24
C LEU A 47 4.26 -1.37 -14.64
N GLN A 48 3.71 -0.46 -15.45
CA GLN A 48 3.37 0.88 -15.01
C GLN A 48 1.90 0.95 -14.60
N ALA A 49 1.64 1.32 -13.35
CA ALA A 49 0.31 1.50 -12.80
C ALA A 49 -0.02 2.98 -12.58
N LYS A 50 -1.30 3.26 -12.34
CA LYS A 50 -1.86 4.57 -12.03
C LYS A 50 -2.71 4.48 -10.77
N ILE A 51 -2.73 5.57 -10.00
CA ILE A 51 -3.61 5.67 -8.84
C ILE A 51 -5.05 5.77 -9.34
N LYS A 52 -5.88 4.79 -8.97
CA LYS A 52 -7.33 4.82 -9.23
C LYS A 52 -8.05 5.60 -8.14
N ARG A 53 -7.67 5.40 -6.87
CA ARG A 53 -8.28 6.06 -5.72
C ARG A 53 -7.33 6.09 -4.53
N ILE A 54 -7.40 7.16 -3.75
CA ILE A 54 -6.76 7.27 -2.43
C ILE A 54 -7.87 7.35 -1.39
N VAL A 55 -7.87 6.45 -0.41
CA VAL A 55 -8.80 6.55 0.72
C VAL A 55 -8.33 7.70 1.62
N PRO A 56 -9.17 8.71 1.88
CA PRO A 56 -8.73 9.93 2.57
C PRO A 56 -8.50 9.73 4.08
N ALA A 57 -8.98 8.64 4.66
CA ALA A 57 -8.82 8.33 6.08
C ALA A 57 -7.67 7.36 6.31
N ALA A 58 -6.77 7.69 7.23
CA ALA A 58 -5.80 6.74 7.77
C ALA A 58 -6.53 5.77 8.70
N SER A 59 -6.21 4.49 8.62
CA SER A 59 -6.75 3.44 9.48
C SER A 59 -5.65 2.55 10.00
N GLN A 60 -5.84 2.01 11.21
CA GLN A 60 -5.03 0.92 11.74
C GLN A 60 -5.52 -0.44 11.22
N GLN A 61 -6.71 -0.52 10.64
CA GLN A 61 -7.24 -1.74 10.05
C GLN A 61 -6.59 -1.99 8.68
N LEU A 62 -5.90 -3.11 8.55
CA LEU A 62 -5.34 -3.62 7.30
C LEU A 62 -6.45 -4.27 6.46
N PRO A 63 -6.41 -4.12 5.13
CA PRO A 63 -7.38 -4.75 4.26
C PRO A 63 -7.15 -6.27 4.09
N SER A 64 -5.99 -6.76 4.49
CA SER A 64 -5.64 -8.18 4.47
C SER A 64 -4.50 -8.44 5.46
N ALA A 65 -4.57 -9.57 6.18
CA ALA A 65 -3.53 -10.01 7.10
C ALA A 65 -2.19 -10.26 6.39
N ALA A 66 -2.22 -10.58 5.09
CA ALA A 66 -1.03 -10.79 4.25
C ALA A 66 -0.11 -9.56 4.16
N LEU A 67 -0.61 -8.38 4.53
CA LEU A 67 0.18 -7.15 4.58
C LEU A 67 0.90 -6.97 5.93
N GLY A 68 0.38 -7.59 7.00
CA GLY A 68 0.93 -7.55 8.35
C GLY A 68 2.02 -8.60 8.58
N THR A 69 2.87 -8.38 9.60
CA THR A 69 3.93 -9.32 9.99
C THR A 69 3.39 -10.70 10.37
N ALA A 70 2.17 -10.77 10.93
CA ALA A 70 1.49 -12.03 11.23
C ALA A 70 1.17 -12.86 9.96
N GLY A 71 0.91 -12.20 8.83
CA GLY A 71 0.62 -12.84 7.53
C GLY A 71 1.78 -12.84 6.54
N GLY A 72 3.02 -12.59 6.98
CA GLY A 72 4.22 -12.61 6.12
C GLY A 72 4.47 -11.33 5.32
N GLY A 73 3.81 -10.23 5.70
CA GLY A 73 4.12 -8.87 5.25
C GLY A 73 5.11 -8.16 6.18
N ASN A 74 5.38 -6.88 5.92
CA ASN A 74 6.40 -6.10 6.62
C ASN A 74 5.82 -5.11 7.64
N ILE A 75 4.50 -5.12 7.87
CA ILE A 75 3.84 -4.12 8.70
C ILE A 75 3.62 -4.68 10.10
N PRO A 76 4.17 -4.03 11.14
CA PRO A 76 3.95 -4.48 12.51
C PRO A 76 2.47 -4.43 12.88
N VAL A 77 1.94 -5.57 13.30
CA VAL A 77 0.56 -5.73 13.79
C VAL A 77 0.53 -5.97 15.29
N ASP A 78 -0.61 -5.68 15.93
CA ASP A 78 -0.83 -5.94 17.35
C ASP A 78 -0.81 -7.46 17.62
N PRO A 79 0.10 -7.95 18.49
CA PRO A 79 0.18 -9.37 18.80
C PRO A 79 -1.04 -9.91 19.56
N ASN A 80 -1.87 -9.04 20.14
CA ASN A 80 -3.12 -9.45 20.79
C ASN A 80 -4.28 -9.60 19.81
N ASP A 81 -4.12 -9.17 18.55
CA ASP A 81 -5.10 -9.37 17.49
C ASP A 81 -4.87 -10.73 16.81
N SER A 82 -5.74 -11.69 17.10
CA SER A 82 -5.70 -13.03 16.52
C SER A 82 -5.87 -13.05 15.00
N GLU A 83 -6.54 -12.04 14.43
CA GLU A 83 -6.74 -11.94 12.97
C GLU A 83 -5.55 -11.26 12.26
N GLY A 84 -4.66 -10.59 13.02
CA GLY A 84 -3.49 -9.90 12.46
C GLY A 84 -3.85 -8.76 11.51
N LEU A 85 -5.02 -8.14 11.68
CA LEU A 85 -5.53 -7.07 10.83
C LEU A 85 -5.24 -5.69 11.42
N ARG A 86 -5.00 -5.59 12.73
CA ARG A 86 -4.73 -4.31 13.40
C ARG A 86 -3.24 -3.98 13.34
N ALA A 87 -2.87 -3.00 12.52
CA ALA A 87 -1.52 -2.42 12.49
C ALA A 87 -1.25 -1.54 13.72
N LEU A 88 0.00 -1.51 14.17
CA LEU A 88 0.45 -0.64 15.28
C LEU A 88 0.48 0.84 14.89
N GLU A 89 0.69 1.15 13.62
CA GLU A 89 0.67 2.51 13.07
C GLU A 89 -0.50 2.70 12.10
N SER A 90 -0.97 3.94 11.94
CA SER A 90 -2.01 4.26 10.97
C SER A 90 -1.45 4.30 9.54
N HIS A 91 -2.16 3.65 8.61
CA HIS A 91 -1.82 3.58 7.20
C HIS A 91 -2.94 4.15 6.32
N PHE A 92 -2.56 4.70 5.18
CA PHE A 92 -3.48 5.09 4.13
C PHE A 92 -3.59 3.98 3.10
N GLN A 93 -4.82 3.67 2.69
CA GLN A 93 -5.07 2.74 1.61
C GLN A 93 -5.11 3.46 0.27
N LEU A 94 -4.44 2.89 -0.71
CA LEU A 94 -4.47 3.30 -2.10
C LEU A 94 -4.92 2.13 -2.97
N ASP A 95 -5.79 2.44 -3.90
CA ASP A 95 -6.24 1.52 -4.93
C ASP A 95 -5.57 1.93 -6.26
N LEU A 96 -4.82 1.02 -6.87
CA LEU A 96 -4.17 1.19 -8.17
C LEU A 96 -4.90 0.39 -9.23
N ASN A 97 -4.90 0.87 -10.47
CA ASN A 97 -5.38 0.04 -11.58
C ASN A 97 -4.38 -1.09 -11.87
N LEU A 98 -4.92 -2.23 -12.28
CA LEU A 98 -4.13 -3.28 -12.89
C LEU A 98 -3.90 -2.90 -14.37
N PRO A 99 -2.65 -2.88 -14.86
CA PRO A 99 -2.33 -2.59 -16.26
C PRO A 99 -2.94 -3.63 -17.21
N ASP A 100 -3.29 -3.21 -18.43
CA ASP A 100 -3.98 -4.06 -19.40
C ASP A 100 -3.12 -5.23 -19.91
N GLU A 101 -1.80 -5.10 -19.78
CA GLU A 101 -0.80 -6.11 -20.11
C GLU A 101 -0.95 -7.40 -19.29
N VAL A 102 -1.59 -7.33 -18.12
CA VAL A 102 -1.90 -8.52 -17.30
C VAL A 102 -3.16 -9.17 -17.84
N SER A 103 -3.01 -10.30 -18.52
CA SER A 103 -4.12 -10.99 -19.19
C SER A 103 -4.92 -11.91 -18.26
N ASP A 104 -4.28 -12.49 -17.23
CA ASP A 104 -4.90 -13.44 -16.29
C ASP A 104 -4.57 -13.07 -14.83
N PRO A 105 -5.27 -12.09 -14.24
CA PRO A 105 -4.97 -11.65 -12.90
C PRO A 105 -5.62 -12.52 -11.81
N TYR A 106 -4.80 -13.00 -10.89
CA TYR A 106 -5.25 -13.76 -9.73
C TYR A 106 -5.65 -12.85 -8.55
N ILE A 107 -6.84 -13.09 -7.99
CA ILE A 107 -7.27 -12.41 -6.77
C ILE A 107 -6.52 -12.97 -5.57
N GLY A 108 -6.03 -12.09 -4.70
CA GLY A 108 -5.24 -12.46 -3.53
C GLY A 108 -3.75 -12.63 -3.82
N GLU A 109 -3.33 -12.40 -5.06
CA GLU A 109 -1.91 -12.37 -5.41
C GLU A 109 -1.20 -11.19 -4.73
N ARG A 110 0.05 -11.41 -4.35
CA ARG A 110 0.93 -10.36 -3.81
C ARG A 110 1.46 -9.52 -4.96
N VAL A 111 1.42 -8.20 -4.78
CA VAL A 111 1.98 -7.25 -5.74
C VAL A 111 2.98 -6.35 -5.04
N TYR A 112 4.18 -6.28 -5.56
CA TYR A 112 5.19 -5.33 -5.12
C TYR A 112 4.96 -4.00 -5.83
N VAL A 113 4.78 -2.94 -5.05
CA VAL A 113 4.51 -1.59 -5.56
C VAL A 113 5.67 -0.67 -5.20
N ARG A 114 6.21 0.02 -6.21
CA ARG A 114 7.27 1.01 -6.06
C ARG A 114 6.76 2.37 -6.53
N PHE A 115 6.66 3.31 -5.60
CA PHE A 115 6.27 4.69 -5.88
C PHE A 115 7.50 5.53 -6.20
N GLU A 116 7.58 6.07 -7.40
CA GLU A 116 8.63 6.98 -7.81
C GLU A 116 8.22 8.42 -7.52
N HIS A 117 9.10 9.17 -6.84
CA HIS A 117 8.82 10.54 -6.39
C HIS A 117 9.71 11.59 -7.08
N GLY A 118 10.39 11.21 -8.17
CA GLY A 118 11.36 12.01 -8.89
C GLY A 118 12.66 12.28 -8.10
N HIS A 119 13.56 13.07 -8.70
CA HIS A 119 14.80 13.49 -8.06
C HIS A 119 14.55 14.69 -7.14
N MET A 120 14.55 14.46 -5.83
CA MET A 120 14.55 15.54 -4.84
C MET A 120 16.01 15.87 -4.48
N PRO A 121 16.46 17.14 -4.53
CA PRO A 121 17.83 17.50 -4.15
C PRO A 121 18.16 17.02 -2.73
N LEU A 122 19.38 16.51 -2.51
CA LEU A 122 19.81 15.95 -1.21
C LEU A 122 19.58 16.93 -0.05
N ALA A 123 19.79 18.23 -0.27
CA ALA A 123 19.53 19.28 0.72
C ALA A 123 18.06 19.33 1.17
N MET A 124 17.12 19.13 0.24
CA MET A 124 15.67 19.08 0.56
C MET A 124 15.30 17.79 1.29
N GLN A 125 15.95 16.66 0.96
CA GLN A 125 15.76 15.41 1.70
C GLN A 125 16.24 15.53 3.15
N MET A 126 17.44 16.09 3.36
CA MET A 126 17.99 16.34 4.70
C MET A 126 17.12 17.31 5.50
N TYR A 127 16.70 18.44 4.89
CA TYR A 127 15.84 19.41 5.58
C TYR A 127 14.52 18.78 6.05
N ARG A 128 13.88 17.94 5.22
CA ARG A 128 12.66 17.22 5.60
C ARG A 128 12.89 16.31 6.82
N HIS A 129 13.98 15.53 6.83
CA HIS A 129 14.30 14.66 7.96
C HIS A 129 14.61 15.46 9.23
N VAL A 130 15.40 16.53 9.13
CA VAL A 130 15.73 17.41 10.28
C VAL A 130 14.46 18.06 10.84
N ARG A 131 13.57 18.57 9.97
CA ARG A 131 12.29 19.14 10.38
C ARG A 131 11.40 18.13 11.09
N GLN A 132 11.33 16.90 10.59
CA GLN A 132 10.55 15.82 11.22
C GLN A 132 11.10 15.44 12.61
N LEU A 133 12.43 15.40 12.77
CA LEU A 133 13.07 15.14 14.06
C LEU A 133 12.81 16.26 15.08
N LEU A 134 12.86 17.51 14.65
CA LEU A 134 12.54 18.66 15.50
C LEU A 134 11.06 18.64 15.94
N LEU A 135 10.13 18.43 15.00
CA LEU A 135 8.70 18.37 15.33
C LEU A 135 8.35 17.22 16.28
N ARG A 136 9.07 16.10 16.23
CA ARG A 136 8.87 14.97 17.16
C ARG A 136 9.39 15.25 18.58
N LYS A 137 10.34 16.19 18.74
CA LYS A 137 10.94 16.54 20.05
C LYS A 137 10.35 17.77 20.72
N PHE A 138 9.71 18.67 19.96
CA PHE A 138 9.22 19.95 20.49
C PHE A 138 7.70 20.03 20.65
N TYR A 139 6.96 18.96 20.35
CA TYR A 139 5.56 18.79 20.77
C TYR A 139 5.48 17.69 21.83
N VAL A 140 5.77 18.07 23.07
CA VAL A 140 5.31 17.45 24.33
C VAL A 140 4.78 18.59 25.19
#